data_AF-A0A9E8QH02-F1
#
_entry.id   AF-A0A9E8QH02-F1
#
_cell.length_a   1.000
_cell.length_b   1.000
_cell.length_c   1.000
_cell.angle_alpha   90.00
_cell.angle_beta   90.00
_cell.angle_gamma   90.00
#
_symmetry.space_group_name_H-M   'P 1'
#
loop_
_entity.id
_entity.type
_entity.pdbx_description
1 polymer ?
#
loop_
_entity_poly.entity_id
_entity_poly.type
_entity_poly.pdbx_seq_one_letter_code
_entity_poly.pdbx_strand_id
1 'polypeptide(L)'
;MAFQEMDHPRTTAGLFTTKMQHGPEVELSPMGGLGSTDVRDFVAAAEVRSVTPITQDDLFEALDNEEPEKHGRVRRVRLARGLMSFDDLEVYGPYDGTPILIEVSPSVDNGHLKVMQGRAVIRVDAGHPFDVTVSGESDATVIVAANRSSMVNARDSSTVLVIAETDARGALRVMGEEATGTVVGDTGRYFLVPHSPT
;
A
#
# COMPACT_ATOMS: atom_id res chain seq x y z
N MET A 1 -39.67 -58.39 39.96
CA MET A 1 -39.84 -56.99 39.51
C MET A 1 -38.72 -56.18 40.11
N ALA A 2 -37.87 -55.61 39.28
CA ALA A 2 -36.93 -54.54 39.62
C ALA A 2 -36.80 -53.71 38.35
N PHE A 3 -37.23 -52.45 38.40
CA PHE A 3 -37.04 -51.49 37.32
C PHE A 3 -35.64 -50.91 37.48
N GLN A 4 -34.80 -51.14 36.47
CA GLN A 4 -33.47 -50.57 36.36
C GLN A 4 -33.61 -49.22 35.66
N GLU A 5 -33.47 -48.14 36.42
CA GLU A 5 -33.45 -46.78 35.89
C GLU A 5 -32.10 -46.57 35.18
N MET A 6 -32.16 -46.35 33.88
CA MET A 6 -31.01 -46.21 33.00
C MET A 6 -30.72 -44.71 32.85
N ASP A 7 -29.63 -44.26 33.46
CA ASP A 7 -29.14 -42.89 33.33
C ASP A 7 -28.76 -42.61 31.87
N HIS A 8 -29.49 -41.69 31.22
CA HIS A 8 -29.12 -41.15 29.92
C HIS A 8 -28.09 -40.03 30.11
N PRO A 9 -26.86 -40.13 29.59
CA PRO A 9 -25.90 -39.04 29.62
C PRO A 9 -26.40 -37.88 28.74
N ARG A 10 -26.53 -36.72 29.39
CA ARG A 10 -26.89 -35.43 28.79
C ARG A 10 -25.93 -35.08 27.66
N THR A 11 -26.52 -34.60 26.56
CA THR A 11 -25.92 -33.93 25.41
C THR A 11 -24.63 -33.17 25.74
N THR A 12 -23.48 -33.70 25.33
CA THR A 12 -22.26 -32.91 25.14
C THR A 12 -22.49 -31.95 23.97
N ALA A 13 -22.65 -30.67 24.30
CA ALA A 13 -22.60 -29.57 23.35
C ALA A 13 -21.31 -29.70 22.52
N GLY A 14 -21.47 -30.09 21.25
CA GLY A 14 -20.38 -30.07 20.29
C GLY A 14 -19.81 -28.66 20.24
N LEU A 15 -18.53 -28.56 20.57
CA LEU A 15 -17.74 -27.35 20.41
C LEU A 15 -17.88 -26.86 18.97
N PHE A 16 -18.48 -25.68 18.77
CA PHE A 16 -18.18 -24.90 17.58
C PHE A 16 -16.79 -24.30 17.80
N THR A 17 -15.75 -24.92 17.25
CA THR A 17 -14.52 -24.18 16.98
C THR A 17 -14.82 -23.24 15.82
N THR A 18 -15.31 -22.05 16.12
CA THR A 18 -15.14 -20.91 15.23
C THR A 18 -13.64 -20.68 15.14
N LYS A 19 -13.00 -21.22 14.09
CA LYS A 19 -11.77 -20.61 13.60
C LYS A 19 -12.17 -19.17 13.31
N MET A 20 -11.71 -18.24 14.13
CA MET A 20 -11.79 -16.82 13.79
C MET A 20 -11.03 -16.71 12.47
N GLN A 21 -11.74 -16.59 11.35
CA GLN A 21 -11.17 -16.05 10.14
C GLN A 21 -10.72 -14.65 10.52
N HIS A 22 -9.41 -14.48 10.63
CA HIS A 22 -8.82 -13.15 10.79
C HIS A 22 -9.19 -12.39 9.52
N GLY A 23 -10.07 -11.39 9.66
CA GLY A 23 -10.29 -10.43 8.59
C GLY A 23 -9.01 -9.64 8.33
N PRO A 24 -8.99 -8.79 7.28
CA PRO A 24 -7.83 -7.98 6.94
C PRO A 24 -7.28 -7.24 8.17
N GLU A 25 -5.97 -7.35 8.40
CA GLU A 25 -5.31 -6.75 9.54
C GLU A 25 -4.98 -5.29 9.25
N VAL A 26 -5.37 -4.41 10.18
CA VAL A 26 -5.10 -2.97 10.06
C VAL A 26 -4.64 -2.39 11.39
N GLU A 27 -3.54 -1.65 11.36
CA GLU A 27 -2.97 -0.95 12.53
C GLU A 27 -2.81 0.56 12.28
N LEU A 28 -3.11 1.36 13.31
CA LEU A 28 -2.77 2.79 13.39
C LEU A 28 -1.80 3.01 14.54
N SER A 29 -0.62 3.54 14.23
CA SER A 29 0.41 3.83 15.24
C SER A 29 0.80 5.31 15.17
N PRO A 30 0.35 6.16 16.11
CA PRO A 30 0.71 7.57 16.12
C PRO A 30 2.19 7.72 16.48
N MET A 31 2.96 8.22 15.53
CA MET A 31 4.32 8.72 15.77
C MET A 31 4.21 10.22 15.55
N GLY A 32 4.50 11.04 16.56
CA GLY A 32 4.36 12.50 16.45
C GLY A 32 4.94 13.05 15.13
N GLY A 33 4.35 14.14 14.62
CA GLY A 33 4.53 14.63 13.24
C GLY A 33 5.90 14.31 12.63
N LEU A 34 5.92 13.34 11.70
CA LEU A 34 7.11 13.03 10.95
C LEU A 34 7.45 14.23 10.06
N GLY A 35 8.75 14.57 10.02
CA GLY A 35 9.28 15.54 9.06
C GLY A 35 9.23 15.01 7.63
N SER A 36 9.91 15.70 6.71
CA SER A 36 10.02 15.24 5.32
C SER A 36 10.79 13.92 5.25
N THR A 37 10.16 12.86 4.75
CA THR A 37 10.73 11.53 4.52
C THR A 37 11.11 11.38 3.04
N ASP A 38 12.39 11.12 2.72
CA ASP A 38 12.79 10.89 1.33
C ASP A 38 12.55 9.41 0.98
N VAL A 39 12.07 9.13 -0.24
CA VAL A 39 11.96 7.75 -0.75
C VAL A 39 13.28 7.00 -0.69
N ARG A 40 14.42 7.72 -0.73
CA ARG A 40 15.77 7.16 -0.61
C ARG A 40 16.07 6.56 0.75
N ASP A 41 15.37 6.98 1.80
CA ASP A 41 15.58 6.46 3.15
C ASP A 41 15.24 4.96 3.25
N PHE A 42 14.51 4.41 2.26
CA PHE A 42 14.08 3.02 2.19
C PHE A 42 15.05 2.08 1.47
N VAL A 43 16.15 2.60 0.91
CA VAL A 43 17.12 1.82 0.13
C VAL A 43 18.52 1.98 0.68
N ALA A 44 18.79 1.32 1.81
CA ALA A 44 20.03 1.40 2.54
C ALA A 44 21.26 1.18 1.63
N ALA A 45 22.04 2.25 1.41
CA ALA A 45 23.30 2.28 0.65
C ALA A 45 23.24 1.88 -0.84
N ALA A 46 22.05 1.61 -1.41
CA ALA A 46 21.89 1.32 -2.83
C ALA A 46 22.05 2.60 -3.67
N GLU A 47 22.75 2.50 -4.80
CA GLU A 47 22.82 3.60 -5.76
C GLU A 47 21.47 3.76 -6.47
N VAL A 48 20.95 4.98 -6.47
CA VAL A 48 19.63 5.30 -7.05
C VAL A 48 19.80 5.89 -8.45
N ARG A 49 19.25 5.21 -9.46
CA ARG A 49 19.14 5.69 -10.83
C ARG A 49 17.82 6.43 -11.02
N SER A 50 17.88 7.76 -11.11
CA SER A 50 16.70 8.58 -11.36
C SER A 50 16.33 8.63 -12.84
N VAL A 51 15.05 8.43 -13.14
CA VAL A 51 14.42 8.56 -14.45
C VAL A 51 13.29 9.59 -14.32
N THR A 52 13.28 10.58 -15.21
CA THR A 52 12.18 11.55 -15.33
C THR A 52 11.59 11.39 -16.72
N PRO A 53 10.52 10.60 -16.88
CA PRO A 53 9.86 10.41 -18.16
C PRO A 53 9.43 11.75 -18.77
N ILE A 54 9.58 11.89 -20.10
CA ILE A 54 9.17 13.08 -20.85
C ILE A 54 7.94 12.75 -21.70
N THR A 55 7.88 11.52 -22.21
CA THR A 55 6.75 10.98 -22.97
C THR A 55 5.98 9.93 -22.16
N GLN A 56 4.79 9.58 -22.67
CA GLN A 56 3.98 8.49 -22.11
C GLN A 56 4.68 7.14 -22.27
N ASP A 57 5.34 6.89 -23.41
CA ASP A 57 6.08 5.65 -23.65
C ASP A 57 7.26 5.53 -22.68
N ASP A 58 7.99 6.63 -22.46
CA ASP A 58 9.07 6.67 -21.46
C ASP A 58 8.54 6.34 -20.05
N LEU A 59 7.30 6.75 -19.75
CA LEU A 59 6.68 6.55 -18.45
C LEU A 59 6.32 5.08 -18.27
N PHE A 60 5.67 4.46 -19.26
CA PHE A 60 5.35 3.04 -19.20
C PHE A 60 6.62 2.19 -19.12
N GLU A 61 7.63 2.48 -19.93
CA GLU A 61 8.93 1.78 -19.85
C GLU A 61 9.61 1.98 -18.49
N ALA A 62 9.50 3.18 -17.91
CA ALA A 62 10.09 3.43 -16.59
C ALA A 62 9.39 2.68 -15.46
N LEU A 63 8.07 2.50 -15.53
CA LEU A 63 7.25 1.82 -14.52
C LEU A 63 7.18 0.30 -14.69
N ASP A 64 7.45 -0.20 -15.90
CA ASP A 64 7.68 -1.62 -16.18
C ASP A 64 9.12 -2.00 -15.83
N ASN A 65 9.35 -2.34 -14.55
CA ASN A 65 10.66 -2.63 -13.98
C ASN A 65 10.73 -4.05 -13.42
N GLU A 66 10.16 -5.03 -14.13
CA GLU A 66 10.20 -6.44 -13.72
C GLU A 66 11.62 -6.99 -13.61
N GLU A 67 12.53 -6.55 -14.49
CA GLU A 67 13.94 -6.90 -14.42
C GLU A 67 14.73 -5.97 -13.47
N PRO A 68 15.58 -6.52 -12.60
CA PRO A 68 16.40 -5.71 -11.71
C PRO A 68 17.41 -4.86 -12.50
N GLU A 69 17.64 -3.64 -12.01
CA GLU A 69 18.65 -2.76 -12.60
C GLU A 69 20.05 -3.36 -12.44
N LYS A 70 20.90 -3.12 -13.44
CA LYS A 70 22.29 -3.57 -13.41
C LYS A 70 23.01 -3.02 -12.17
N HIS A 71 23.83 -3.90 -11.58
CA HIS A 71 24.65 -3.62 -10.39
C HIS A 71 23.85 -3.39 -9.09
N GLY A 72 22.62 -3.91 -9.00
CA GLY A 72 21.80 -3.78 -7.77
C GLY A 72 21.36 -2.34 -7.50
N ARG A 73 21.25 -1.53 -8.56
CA ARG A 73 20.76 -0.16 -8.46
C ARG A 73 19.25 -0.16 -8.22
N VAL A 74 18.77 0.94 -7.67
CA VAL A 74 17.34 1.15 -7.47
C VAL A 74 16.85 2.18 -8.47
N ARG A 75 15.80 1.85 -9.21
CA ARG A 75 15.15 2.81 -10.12
C ARG A 75 14.29 3.79 -9.31
N ARG A 76 14.46 5.09 -9.58
CA ARG A 76 13.58 6.16 -9.07
C ARG A 76 12.88 6.83 -10.24
N VAL A 77 11.57 6.75 -10.31
CA VAL A 77 10.75 7.39 -11.35
C VAL A 77 10.11 8.66 -10.79
N ARG A 78 10.33 9.80 -11.46
CA ARG A 78 9.74 11.09 -11.10
C ARG A 78 8.63 11.45 -12.06
N LEU A 79 7.39 11.43 -11.56
CA LEU A 79 6.20 11.83 -12.32
C LEU A 79 6.07 13.35 -12.30
N ALA A 80 6.12 14.00 -13.45
CA ALA A 80 6.10 15.45 -13.59
C ALA A 80 5.09 15.92 -14.66
N ARG A 81 4.84 17.25 -14.69
CA ARG A 81 3.86 17.91 -15.56
C ARG A 81 3.99 17.52 -17.04
N GLY A 82 2.86 17.29 -17.71
CA GLY A 82 2.80 17.03 -19.16
C GLY A 82 2.40 15.60 -19.53
N LEU A 83 2.36 14.70 -18.54
CA LEU A 83 1.99 13.29 -18.68
C LEU A 83 0.58 13.01 -18.12
N MET A 84 -0.35 13.97 -18.12
CA MET A 84 -1.42 14.08 -17.10
C MET A 84 -2.85 13.82 -17.57
N SER A 85 -3.08 12.69 -18.21
CA SER A 85 -4.44 12.18 -18.35
C SER A 85 -4.48 10.66 -18.34
N PHE A 86 -3.84 10.04 -17.34
CA PHE A 86 -3.89 8.59 -17.18
C PHE A 86 -4.89 8.23 -16.10
N ASP A 87 -5.88 7.45 -16.51
CA ASP A 87 -6.88 6.90 -15.61
C ASP A 87 -6.28 5.80 -14.73
N ASP A 88 -5.24 5.09 -15.18
CA ASP A 88 -4.58 4.01 -14.44
C ASP A 88 -3.11 3.82 -14.89
N LEU A 89 -2.14 4.14 -14.02
CA LEU A 89 -0.73 3.81 -14.24
C LEU A 89 -0.38 2.52 -13.49
N GLU A 90 0.03 1.49 -14.22
CA GLU A 90 0.48 0.24 -13.62
C GLU A 90 1.98 0.28 -13.32
N VAL A 91 2.36 -0.27 -12.17
CA VAL A 91 3.73 -0.35 -11.69
C VAL A 91 4.09 -1.81 -11.47
N TYR A 92 5.21 -2.22 -12.07
CA TYR A 92 5.78 -3.55 -11.93
C TYR A 92 7.17 -3.42 -11.32
N GLY A 93 7.32 -3.90 -10.09
CA GLY A 93 8.59 -3.93 -9.38
C GLY A 93 9.45 -5.15 -9.74
N PRO A 94 10.78 -5.08 -9.51
CA PRO A 94 11.69 -6.19 -9.75
C PRO A 94 11.34 -7.47 -8.99
N TYR A 95 11.51 -8.63 -9.62
CA TYR A 95 11.28 -9.93 -8.97
C TYR A 95 12.30 -10.28 -7.88
N ASP A 96 13.44 -9.57 -7.81
CA ASP A 96 14.48 -9.81 -6.80
C ASP A 96 14.17 -9.17 -5.44
N GLY A 97 13.02 -8.47 -5.34
CA GLY A 97 12.56 -7.79 -4.13
C GLY A 97 13.16 -6.39 -3.92
N THR A 98 14.04 -5.94 -4.81
CA THR A 98 14.53 -4.55 -4.82
C THR A 98 13.37 -3.61 -5.11
N PRO A 99 13.15 -2.54 -4.33
CA PRO A 99 12.00 -1.67 -4.56
C PRO A 99 12.21 -0.78 -5.79
N ILE A 100 11.10 -0.43 -6.46
CA ILE A 100 11.04 0.76 -7.32
C ILE A 100 10.63 1.98 -6.47
N LEU A 101 11.32 3.11 -6.65
CA LEU A 101 10.96 4.37 -5.98
C LEU A 101 10.14 5.23 -6.95
N ILE A 102 9.03 5.78 -6.49
CA ILE A 102 8.16 6.61 -7.30
C ILE A 102 7.90 7.92 -6.57
N GLU A 103 8.04 9.03 -7.29
CA GLU A 103 7.74 10.35 -6.76
C GLU A 103 6.70 11.04 -7.62
N VAL A 104 5.57 11.37 -7.00
CA VAL A 104 4.48 12.12 -7.62
C VAL A 104 4.69 13.60 -7.32
N SER A 105 5.08 14.38 -8.33
CA SER A 105 5.32 15.82 -8.18
C SER A 105 4.05 16.60 -7.83
N PRO A 106 4.15 17.77 -7.13
CA PRO A 106 3.03 18.70 -6.94
C PRO A 106 2.35 19.16 -8.22
N SER A 107 3.06 19.10 -9.34
CA SER A 107 2.51 19.47 -10.63
C SER A 107 1.56 18.42 -11.21
N VAL A 108 1.36 17.28 -10.55
CA VAL A 108 0.44 16.21 -10.94
C VAL A 108 -0.98 16.55 -10.51
N ASP A 109 -1.83 16.80 -11.50
CA ASP A 109 -3.19 17.31 -11.32
C ASP A 109 -4.18 16.21 -10.90
N ASN A 110 -4.01 14.99 -11.43
CA ASN A 110 -4.75 13.79 -11.06
C ASN A 110 -4.00 12.56 -11.56
N GLY A 111 -4.27 11.42 -10.93
CA GLY A 111 -3.75 10.14 -11.37
C GLY A 111 -4.07 9.05 -10.37
N HIS A 112 -4.21 7.85 -10.90
CA HIS A 112 -4.27 6.63 -10.11
C HIS A 112 -3.05 5.79 -10.45
N LEU A 113 -2.35 5.34 -9.40
CA LEU A 113 -1.20 4.48 -9.52
C LEU A 113 -1.55 3.12 -8.94
N LYS A 114 -1.36 2.06 -9.72
CA LYS A 114 -1.65 0.69 -9.33
C LYS A 114 -0.37 -0.14 -9.30
N VAL A 115 0.04 -0.57 -8.10
CA VAL A 115 1.15 -1.51 -7.94
C VAL A 115 0.63 -2.92 -8.19
N MET A 116 1.11 -3.50 -9.28
CA MET A 116 0.68 -4.80 -9.79
C MET A 116 1.56 -5.93 -9.29
N GLN A 117 2.86 -5.67 -9.12
CA GLN A 117 3.84 -6.68 -8.71
C GLN A 117 5.03 -6.05 -7.97
N GLY A 118 5.63 -6.82 -7.08
CA GLY A 118 6.92 -6.51 -6.47
C GLY A 118 6.80 -5.50 -5.33
N ARG A 119 7.91 -4.79 -5.07
CA ARG A 119 7.99 -3.80 -4.00
C ARG A 119 8.05 -2.38 -4.55
N ALA A 120 7.22 -1.47 -4.02
CA ALA A 120 7.22 -0.06 -4.41
C ALA A 120 7.32 0.87 -3.18
N VAL A 121 8.05 1.98 -3.32
CA VAL A 121 8.06 3.08 -2.35
C VAL A 121 7.61 4.34 -3.07
N ILE A 122 6.44 4.84 -2.71
CA ILE A 122 5.75 5.91 -3.43
C ILE A 122 5.65 7.13 -2.53
N ARG A 123 6.25 8.26 -2.94
CA ARG A 123 6.00 9.57 -2.31
C ARG A 123 4.95 10.33 -3.11
N VAL A 124 3.83 10.60 -2.46
CA VAL A 124 2.71 11.38 -2.99
C VAL A 124 2.87 12.84 -2.54
N ASP A 125 3.41 13.69 -3.42
CA ASP A 125 3.48 15.15 -3.22
C ASP A 125 2.54 15.91 -4.17
N ALA A 126 1.55 15.23 -4.76
CA ALA A 126 0.60 15.80 -5.70
C ALA A 126 -0.17 17.01 -5.14
N GLY A 127 -0.48 17.98 -6.01
CA GLY A 127 -1.29 19.16 -5.66
C GLY A 127 -2.74 18.83 -5.33
N HIS A 128 -3.22 17.66 -5.75
CA HIS A 128 -4.59 17.17 -5.65
C HIS A 128 -4.63 15.78 -5.00
N PRO A 129 -5.81 15.31 -4.56
CA PRO A 129 -5.96 13.93 -4.09
C PRO A 129 -5.46 12.93 -5.13
N PHE A 130 -4.57 12.03 -4.72
CA PHE A 130 -3.96 11.02 -5.58
C PHE A 130 -4.26 9.63 -5.05
N ASP A 131 -4.68 8.74 -5.93
CA ASP A 131 -5.12 7.41 -5.55
C ASP A 131 -4.00 6.39 -5.81
N VAL A 132 -3.71 5.57 -4.81
CA VAL A 132 -2.75 4.47 -4.92
C VAL A 132 -3.48 3.16 -4.62
N THR A 133 -3.47 2.22 -5.55
CA THR A 133 -3.93 0.86 -5.33
C THR A 133 -2.75 -0.09 -5.32
N VAL A 134 -2.74 -1.01 -4.38
CA VAL A 134 -1.73 -2.06 -4.25
C VAL A 134 -2.49 -3.36 -4.29
N SER A 135 -2.10 -4.26 -5.21
CA SER A 135 -2.83 -5.50 -5.48
C SER A 135 -1.87 -6.64 -5.74
N GLY A 136 -2.41 -7.86 -5.78
CA GLY A 136 -1.60 -9.08 -5.86
C GLY A 136 -0.72 -9.28 -4.62
N GLU A 137 0.28 -10.15 -4.73
CA GLU A 137 1.29 -10.41 -3.68
C GLU A 137 2.35 -9.28 -3.64
N SER A 138 1.92 -8.02 -3.72
CA SER A 138 2.79 -6.83 -3.77
C SER A 138 2.95 -6.17 -2.40
N ASP A 139 4.08 -5.50 -2.20
CA ASP A 139 4.38 -4.69 -1.01
C ASP A 139 4.57 -3.22 -1.41
N ALA A 140 3.88 -2.31 -0.75
CA ALA A 140 4.07 -0.89 -0.97
C ALA A 140 4.24 -0.09 0.32
N THR A 141 5.22 0.80 0.32
CA THR A 141 5.28 1.93 1.27
C THR A 141 4.81 3.20 0.59
N VAL A 142 3.74 3.81 1.07
CA VAL A 142 3.17 5.06 0.53
C VAL A 142 3.40 6.19 1.52
N ILE A 143 4.24 7.15 1.15
CA ILE A 143 4.51 8.37 1.90
C ILE A 143 3.57 9.46 1.39
N VAL A 144 2.65 9.92 2.22
CA VAL A 144 1.79 11.05 1.90
C VAL A 144 2.45 12.30 2.45
N ALA A 145 2.93 13.15 1.54
CA ALA A 145 3.70 14.33 1.92
C ALA A 145 2.87 15.33 2.75
N ALA A 146 3.56 16.21 3.47
CA ALA A 146 2.93 17.17 4.36
C ALA A 146 1.85 18.01 3.64
N ASN A 147 0.70 18.20 4.29
CA ASN A 147 -0.48 18.90 3.76
C ASN A 147 -1.13 18.29 2.50
N ARG A 148 -0.65 17.13 2.01
CA ARG A 148 -1.19 16.46 0.83
C ARG A 148 -2.34 15.52 1.17
N SER A 149 -2.98 14.99 0.12
CA SER A 149 -4.10 14.09 0.25
C SER A 149 -3.91 12.85 -0.63
N SER A 150 -4.23 11.67 -0.10
CA SER A 150 -4.22 10.44 -0.89
C SER A 150 -5.27 9.44 -0.41
N MET A 151 -5.82 8.65 -1.33
CA MET A 151 -6.53 7.41 -1.00
C MET A 151 -5.61 6.24 -1.29
N VAL A 152 -5.38 5.38 -0.30
CA VAL A 152 -4.59 4.17 -0.48
C VAL A 152 -5.49 2.95 -0.35
N ASN A 153 -5.42 2.04 -1.30
CA ASN A 153 -6.22 0.83 -1.38
C ASN A 153 -5.31 -0.39 -1.37
N ALA A 154 -5.29 -1.17 -0.30
CA ALA A 154 -4.69 -2.50 -0.26
C ALA A 154 -5.74 -3.53 -0.74
N ARG A 155 -5.38 -4.37 -1.71
CA ARG A 155 -6.23 -5.41 -2.31
C ARG A 155 -5.59 -6.78 -2.27
N ASP A 156 -6.39 -7.82 -2.39
CA ASP A 156 -5.96 -9.21 -2.55
C ASP A 156 -5.03 -9.66 -1.40
N SER A 157 -3.80 -10.09 -1.69
CA SER A 157 -2.78 -10.52 -0.72
C SER A 157 -1.66 -9.47 -0.55
N SER A 158 -1.99 -8.18 -0.75
CA SER A 158 -1.00 -7.10 -0.69
C SER A 158 -0.72 -6.63 0.73
N THR A 159 0.47 -6.08 0.94
CA THR A 159 0.87 -5.42 2.19
C THR A 159 1.15 -3.95 1.93
N VAL A 160 0.57 -3.08 2.75
CA VAL A 160 0.73 -1.63 2.60
C VAL A 160 1.11 -0.96 3.91
N LEU A 161 2.20 -0.19 3.88
CA LEU A 161 2.55 0.78 4.91
C LEU A 161 2.30 2.19 4.40
N VAL A 162 1.45 2.95 5.07
CA VAL A 162 1.24 4.38 4.81
C VAL A 162 1.99 5.20 5.86
N ILE A 163 2.80 6.15 5.40
CA ILE A 163 3.48 7.13 6.25
C ILE A 163 2.82 8.48 5.99
N ALA A 164 2.03 8.94 6.95
CA ALA A 164 1.40 10.26 6.91
C ALA A 164 2.36 11.30 7.51
N GLU A 165 2.88 12.20 6.68
CA GLU A 165 3.62 13.37 7.19
C GLU A 165 2.68 14.37 7.85
N THR A 166 3.26 15.38 8.49
CA THR A 166 2.51 16.44 9.20
C THR A 166 1.37 17.01 8.35
N ASP A 167 0.16 17.05 8.91
CA ASP A 167 -1.07 17.53 8.26
C ASP A 167 -1.49 16.78 6.98
N ALA A 168 -0.89 15.62 6.67
CA ALA A 168 -1.33 14.77 5.59
C ALA A 168 -2.77 14.28 5.84
N ARG A 169 -3.55 14.16 4.76
CA ARG A 169 -4.96 13.77 4.78
C ARG A 169 -5.17 12.55 3.93
N GLY A 170 -6.17 11.74 4.26
CA GLY A 170 -6.52 10.63 3.39
C GLY A 170 -7.21 9.49 4.09
N ALA A 171 -7.23 8.36 3.39
CA ALA A 171 -7.70 7.12 3.97
C ALA A 171 -6.98 5.90 3.40
N LEU A 172 -6.83 4.90 4.26
CA LEU A 172 -6.41 3.55 3.87
C LEU A 172 -7.64 2.64 3.86
N ARG A 173 -7.87 1.98 2.73
CA ARG A 173 -8.88 0.94 2.57
C ARG A 173 -8.17 -0.40 2.39
N VAL A 174 -8.49 -1.37 3.23
CA VAL A 174 -7.97 -2.73 3.10
C VAL A 174 -9.12 -3.64 2.65
N MET A 175 -8.96 -4.26 1.49
CA MET A 175 -9.99 -5.03 0.80
C MET A 175 -9.42 -6.41 0.45
N GLY A 176 -10.10 -7.49 0.84
CA GLY A 176 -9.59 -8.85 0.67
C GLY A 176 -9.15 -9.46 2.00
N GLU A 177 -9.30 -10.78 2.13
CA GLU A 177 -9.05 -11.48 3.40
C GLU A 177 -7.57 -11.48 3.80
N GLU A 178 -6.66 -11.43 2.84
CA GLU A 178 -5.20 -11.54 3.07
C GLU A 178 -4.47 -10.19 2.97
N ALA A 179 -5.17 -9.12 2.62
CA ALA A 179 -4.59 -7.80 2.51
C ALA A 179 -4.31 -7.25 3.92
N THR A 180 -3.17 -6.60 4.08
CA THR A 180 -2.78 -5.96 5.35
C THR A 180 -2.41 -4.51 5.13
N GLY A 181 -2.66 -3.69 6.15
CA GLY A 181 -2.45 -2.25 6.09
C GLY A 181 -1.96 -1.68 7.41
N THR A 182 -0.98 -0.79 7.37
CA THR A 182 -0.55 -0.04 8.56
C THR A 182 -0.45 1.44 8.19
N VAL A 183 -0.90 2.33 9.09
CA VAL A 183 -0.64 3.76 8.94
C VAL A 183 0.17 4.25 10.15
N VAL A 184 1.26 4.95 9.88
CA VAL A 184 2.12 5.60 10.88
C VAL A 184 2.29 7.08 10.60
N GLY A 185 2.79 7.83 11.60
CA GLY A 185 3.03 9.27 11.50
C GLY A 185 1.86 10.11 12.04
N ASP A 186 1.56 11.24 11.38
CA ASP A 186 0.45 12.14 11.74
C ASP A 186 -0.89 11.59 11.25
N THR A 187 -1.43 10.65 12.02
CA THR A 187 -2.68 9.95 11.70
C THR A 187 -3.94 10.74 12.06
N GLY A 188 -3.81 11.96 12.61
CA GLY A 188 -4.96 12.75 13.10
C GLY A 188 -5.99 13.11 12.02
N ARG A 189 -5.59 13.06 10.74
CA ARG A 189 -6.45 13.31 9.57
C ARG A 189 -6.40 12.20 8.53
N TYR A 190 -5.89 11.03 8.92
CA TYR A 190 -5.81 9.86 8.08
C TYR A 190 -6.69 8.77 8.67
N PHE A 191 -7.70 8.33 7.90
CA PHE A 191 -8.74 7.45 8.43
C PHE A 191 -8.60 6.04 7.87
N LEU A 192 -8.96 5.06 8.68
CA LEU A 192 -9.21 3.71 8.18
C LEU A 192 -10.66 3.63 7.73
N VAL A 193 -10.87 3.13 6.52
CA VAL A 193 -12.22 2.78 6.05
C VAL A 193 -12.35 1.27 6.19
N PRO A 194 -13.15 0.79 7.15
CA PRO A 194 -13.38 -0.64 7.30
C PRO A 194 -13.98 -1.22 6.02
N HIS A 195 -13.62 -2.46 5.70
CA HIS A 195 -14.29 -3.22 4.65
C HIS A 195 -15.77 -3.41 5.03
N SER A 196 -16.69 -2.89 4.21
CA SER A 196 -18.11 -3.26 4.28
C SER A 196 -18.29 -4.49 3.39
N PRO A 197 -18.60 -5.68 3.95
CA PRO A 197 -18.96 -6.82 3.12
C PRO A 197 -20.25 -6.49 2.37
N THR A 198 -20.22 -6.54 1.04
CA THR A 198 -21.41 -6.46 0.16
C THR A 198 -22.05 -7.81 0.00
#